data_AF-A0A538PLF7-F1
#
_entry.id   AF-A0A538PLF7-F1
#
_cell.length_a   1.000
_cell.length_b   1.000
_cell.length_c   1.000
_cell.angle_alpha   90.00
_cell.angle_beta   90.00
_cell.angle_gamma   90.00
#
_symmetry.space_group_name_H-M   'P 1'
#
loop_
_entity.id
_entity.type
_entity.pdbx_description
1 polymer ?
#
loop_
_entity_poly.entity_id
_entity_poly.type
_entity_poly.pdbx_seq_one_letter_code
_entity_poly.pdbx_strand_id
1 'polypeptide(L)'
;MQKLREAQLFPHGVSLRSVKLRAGDTEPDGDFCIAEYFHNGKVTANGTSFDEHNRVLLQVLRDYGRIVERIEHRYAIDVSCDENGCGHLMGDPIVIDMDWTMSNLEHVVGRMFSATEPFRLWGVPERIAGNHFRARAVDLHVGSTLTFDITDKHIVIQLRAGTCGNTIVRFLGGLHYHVNSDVGIDLLTWNHDGDPPGSAQRRPCAAL
;
A
#
# COMPACT_ATOMS: atom_id res chain seq x y z
N MET A 1 -28.70 10.39 -14.10
CA MET A 1 -27.53 9.52 -14.35
C MET A 1 -27.37 8.55 -13.19
N GLN A 2 -27.76 7.30 -13.39
CA GLN A 2 -27.70 6.23 -12.40
C GLN A 2 -26.25 5.74 -12.32
N LYS A 3 -25.53 6.10 -11.25
CA LYS A 3 -24.16 5.62 -11.03
C LYS A 3 -24.20 4.11 -10.80
N LEU A 4 -23.30 3.38 -11.49
CA LEU A 4 -23.18 1.93 -11.48
C LEU A 4 -23.31 1.37 -10.06
N ARG A 5 -24.33 0.52 -9.87
CA ARG A 5 -24.62 -0.20 -8.62
C ARG A 5 -24.26 -1.68 -8.71
N GLU A 6 -23.49 -2.09 -9.71
CA GLU A 6 -23.11 -3.48 -9.94
C GLU A 6 -21.59 -3.60 -9.98
N ALA A 7 -20.98 -3.72 -8.79
CA ALA A 7 -19.57 -4.06 -8.63
C ALA A 7 -19.23 -5.47 -9.16
N GLN A 8 -20.23 -6.32 -9.41
CA GLN A 8 -20.06 -7.71 -9.84
C GLN A 8 -19.82 -7.88 -11.35
N LEU A 9 -19.98 -6.84 -12.17
CA LEU A 9 -19.81 -6.93 -13.63
C LEU A 9 -18.33 -6.87 -14.08
N PHE A 10 -17.42 -6.41 -13.22
CA PHE A 10 -16.01 -6.23 -13.54
C PHE A 10 -15.12 -6.58 -12.33
N PRO A 11 -14.99 -7.87 -11.99
CA PRO A 11 -14.31 -8.31 -10.76
C PRO A 11 -12.83 -7.92 -10.69
N HIS A 12 -12.19 -7.51 -11.79
CA HIS A 12 -10.81 -7.01 -11.80
C HIS A 12 -10.65 -5.72 -12.64
N GLY A 13 -11.78 -5.06 -12.97
CA GLY A 13 -11.84 -4.17 -14.14
C GLY A 13 -12.15 -2.71 -13.88
N VAL A 14 -12.40 -2.29 -12.63
CA VAL A 14 -12.69 -0.89 -12.33
C VAL A 14 -11.63 -0.32 -11.39
N SER A 15 -10.56 0.17 -12.01
CA SER A 15 -9.60 1.03 -11.32
C SER A 15 -10.31 2.25 -10.72
N LEU A 16 -10.16 2.43 -9.41
CA LEU A 16 -10.82 3.50 -8.68
C LEU A 16 -10.14 4.84 -9.00
N ARG A 17 -10.75 5.62 -9.89
CA ARG A 17 -10.20 6.93 -10.31
C ARG A 17 -10.28 7.99 -9.22
N SER A 18 -11.40 8.02 -8.51
CA SER A 18 -11.67 8.98 -7.44
C SER A 18 -12.70 8.47 -6.45
N VAL A 19 -12.63 9.00 -5.22
CA VAL A 19 -13.60 8.78 -4.14
C VAL A 19 -14.19 10.11 -3.72
N LYS A 20 -15.51 10.15 -3.52
CA LYS A 20 -16.19 11.33 -2.96
C LYS A 20 -16.54 11.09 -1.50
N LEU A 21 -16.11 12.00 -0.64
CA LEU A 21 -16.41 12.05 0.77
C LEU A 21 -17.31 13.26 1.03
N ARG A 22 -18.38 13.06 1.79
CA ARG A 22 -19.24 14.13 2.26
C ARG A 22 -19.01 14.36 3.75
N ALA A 23 -18.88 15.61 4.15
CA ALA A 23 -18.81 16.05 5.54
C ALA A 23 -19.75 17.22 5.79
N GLY A 24 -20.05 17.44 7.07
CA GLY A 24 -21.00 18.44 7.54
C GLY A 24 -22.44 17.94 7.57
N ASP A 25 -23.35 18.86 7.81
CA ASP A 25 -24.77 18.61 8.05
C ASP A 25 -25.44 18.02 6.83
N THR A 26 -26.42 17.14 7.02
CA THR A 26 -27.21 16.55 5.92
C THR A 26 -28.44 17.37 5.55
N GLU A 27 -28.74 18.42 6.32
CA GLU A 27 -29.88 19.30 6.10
C GLU A 27 -29.67 20.24 4.90
N PRO A 28 -30.75 20.72 4.25
CA PRO A 28 -30.66 21.52 3.02
C PRO A 28 -29.88 22.83 3.16
N ASP A 29 -29.97 23.49 4.31
CA ASP A 29 -29.33 24.78 4.61
C ASP A 29 -28.11 24.65 5.53
N GLY A 30 -27.69 23.41 5.83
CA GLY A 30 -26.59 23.15 6.74
C GLY A 30 -25.21 23.36 6.10
N ASP A 31 -24.19 23.49 6.93
CA ASP A 31 -22.81 23.62 6.47
C ASP A 31 -22.29 22.27 6.01
N PHE A 32 -21.88 22.18 4.74
CA PHE A 32 -21.37 20.93 4.19
C PHE A 32 -20.21 21.12 3.21
N CYS A 33 -19.47 20.03 3.03
CA CYS A 33 -18.47 19.89 1.98
C CYS A 33 -18.54 18.49 1.35
N ILE A 34 -18.49 18.43 0.02
CA ILE A 34 -18.27 17.22 -0.75
C ILE A 34 -16.87 17.31 -1.38
N ALA A 35 -15.93 16.57 -0.81
CA ALA A 35 -14.55 16.49 -1.31
C ALA A 35 -14.38 15.24 -2.18
N GLU A 36 -13.85 15.40 -3.37
CA GLU A 36 -13.47 14.33 -4.28
C GLU A 36 -11.94 14.21 -4.34
N TYR A 37 -11.45 13.04 -3.95
CA TYR A 37 -10.03 12.68 -3.94
C TYR A 37 -9.73 11.80 -5.14
N PHE A 38 -8.78 12.19 -5.96
CA PHE A 38 -8.32 11.43 -7.11
C PHE A 38 -7.10 10.57 -6.73
N HIS A 39 -6.90 9.44 -7.42
CA HIS A 39 -5.77 8.53 -7.22
C HIS A 39 -4.37 9.20 -7.26
N ASN A 40 -4.24 10.35 -7.91
CA ASN A 40 -2.99 11.10 -8.04
C ASN A 40 -2.82 12.22 -6.99
N GLY A 41 -3.63 12.22 -5.93
CA GLY A 41 -3.58 13.22 -4.85
C GLY A 41 -4.27 14.53 -5.17
N LYS A 42 -4.82 14.72 -6.38
CA LYS A 42 -5.69 15.87 -6.65
C LYS A 42 -6.93 15.81 -5.75
N VAL A 43 -7.32 16.96 -5.21
CA VAL A 43 -8.56 17.11 -4.45
C VAL A 43 -9.40 18.22 -5.07
N THR A 44 -10.69 17.99 -5.22
CA THR A 44 -11.67 19.02 -5.59
C THR A 44 -12.79 19.03 -4.56
N ALA A 45 -13.24 20.19 -4.12
CA ALA A 45 -14.30 20.30 -3.14
C ALA A 45 -15.42 21.20 -3.64
N ASN A 46 -16.66 20.86 -3.32
CA ASN A 46 -17.84 21.70 -3.51
C ASN A 46 -18.65 21.69 -2.21
N GLY A 47 -19.16 22.83 -1.79
CA GLY A 47 -19.92 22.93 -0.55
C GLY A 47 -20.16 24.37 -0.12
N THR A 48 -20.77 24.51 1.05
CA THR A 48 -21.09 25.80 1.69
C THR A 48 -20.06 26.17 2.76
N SER A 49 -19.29 25.19 3.28
CA SER A 49 -18.35 25.40 4.38
C SER A 49 -16.91 25.03 4.03
N PHE A 50 -16.00 26.00 4.16
CA PHE A 50 -14.56 25.77 4.08
C PHE A 50 -14.03 24.98 5.27
N ASP A 51 -14.61 25.17 6.46
CA ASP A 51 -14.18 24.47 7.67
C ASP A 51 -14.41 22.97 7.55
N GLU A 52 -15.55 22.56 6.98
CA GLU A 52 -15.81 21.15 6.68
C GLU A 52 -14.85 20.60 5.62
N HIS A 53 -14.48 21.39 4.61
CA HIS A 53 -13.45 20.98 3.66
C HIS A 53 -12.11 20.74 4.35
N ASN A 54 -11.64 21.70 5.15
CA ASN A 54 -10.38 21.62 5.87
C ASN A 54 -10.38 20.43 6.85
N ARG A 55 -11.51 20.17 7.52
CA ARG A 55 -11.69 19.03 8.43
C ARG A 55 -11.45 17.70 7.71
N VAL A 56 -12.09 17.47 6.56
CA VAL A 56 -11.90 16.23 5.78
C VAL A 56 -10.48 16.13 5.25
N LEU A 57 -9.92 17.22 4.74
CA LEU A 57 -8.56 17.23 4.21
C LEU A 57 -7.54 16.81 5.27
N LEU A 58 -7.59 17.45 6.45
CA LEU A 58 -6.69 17.13 7.55
C LEU A 58 -6.92 15.71 8.07
N GLN A 59 -8.15 15.20 8.04
CA GLN A 59 -8.43 13.81 8.41
C GLN A 59 -7.74 12.82 7.47
N VAL A 60 -7.91 12.99 6.15
CA VAL A 60 -7.28 12.12 5.14
C VAL A 60 -5.75 12.18 5.25
N LEU A 61 -5.17 13.37 5.45
CA LEU A 61 -3.72 13.52 5.64
C LEU A 61 -3.22 12.80 6.90
N ARG A 62 -3.95 12.89 8.01
CA ARG A 62 -3.61 12.15 9.25
C ARG A 62 -3.69 10.65 9.06
N ASP A 63 -4.77 10.16 8.44
CA ASP A 63 -4.96 8.73 8.22
C ASP A 63 -3.89 8.16 7.28
N TYR A 64 -3.51 8.92 6.25
CA TYR A 64 -2.37 8.62 5.39
C TYR A 64 -1.06 8.52 6.17
N GLY A 65 -0.76 9.53 7.01
CA GLY A 65 0.44 9.54 7.85
C GLY A 65 0.52 8.31 8.76
N ARG A 66 -0.58 7.95 9.41
CA ARG A 66 -0.65 6.74 10.27
C ARG A 66 -0.39 5.45 9.51
N ILE A 67 -0.82 5.34 8.24
CA ILE A 67 -0.53 4.18 7.40
C ILE A 67 0.98 4.10 7.13
N VAL A 68 1.61 5.22 6.76
CA VAL A 68 3.05 5.28 6.51
C VAL A 68 3.85 4.91 7.77
N GLU A 69 3.53 5.52 8.92
CA GLU A 69 4.18 5.25 10.20
C GLU A 69 4.04 3.77 10.60
N ARG A 70 2.85 3.18 10.39
CA ARG A 70 2.62 1.76 10.66
C ARG A 70 3.49 0.85 9.79
N ILE A 71 3.63 1.19 8.51
CA ILE A 71 4.50 0.46 7.59
C ILE A 71 5.94 0.50 8.08
N GLU A 72 6.43 1.70 8.42
CA GLU A 72 7.79 1.92 8.89
C GLU A 72 8.07 1.20 10.22
N HIS A 73 7.15 1.22 11.18
CA HIS A 73 7.34 0.59 12.47
C HIS A 73 7.22 -0.95 12.45
N ARG A 74 6.31 -1.50 11.65
CA ARG A 74 6.03 -2.94 11.67
C ARG A 74 6.87 -3.74 10.68
N TYR A 75 7.15 -3.18 9.51
CA TYR A 75 7.72 -3.95 8.39
C TYR A 75 9.16 -3.59 8.05
N ALA A 76 9.68 -2.47 8.58
CA ALA A 76 11.07 -2.14 8.33
C ALA A 76 11.98 -3.15 9.05
N ILE A 77 12.75 -3.88 8.25
CA ILE A 77 13.68 -4.89 8.71
C ILE A 77 14.91 -4.20 9.28
N ASP A 78 15.21 -4.50 10.54
CA ASP A 78 16.39 -4.01 11.25
C ASP A 78 17.05 -5.12 12.08
N VAL A 79 18.32 -4.94 12.40
CA VAL A 79 19.04 -5.80 13.33
C VAL A 79 19.54 -4.95 14.48
N SER A 80 18.97 -5.16 15.67
CA SER A 80 19.47 -4.55 16.90
C SER A 80 20.34 -5.54 17.67
N CYS A 81 21.32 -5.03 18.43
CA CYS A 81 22.11 -5.85 19.33
C CYS A 81 21.72 -5.52 20.77
N ASP A 82 21.54 -6.53 21.60
CA ASP A 82 21.40 -6.31 23.05
C ASP A 82 22.75 -6.06 23.73
N GLU A 83 22.71 -5.71 25.02
CA GLU A 83 23.89 -5.45 25.85
C GLU A 83 24.84 -6.66 25.96
N ASN A 84 24.35 -7.87 25.67
CA ASN A 84 25.13 -9.11 25.68
C ASN A 84 25.71 -9.46 24.30
N GLY A 85 25.49 -8.62 23.27
CA GLY A 85 25.97 -8.82 21.91
C GLY A 85 25.13 -9.81 21.08
N CYS A 86 23.94 -10.20 21.54
CA CYS A 86 23.03 -11.02 20.75
C CYS A 86 22.23 -10.14 19.79
N GLY A 87 22.25 -10.49 18.50
CA GLY A 87 21.50 -9.81 17.47
C GLY A 87 20.02 -10.23 17.43
N HIS A 88 19.11 -9.27 17.43
CA HIS A 88 17.67 -9.46 17.30
C HIS A 88 17.22 -8.89 15.96
N LEU A 89 16.61 -9.75 15.12
CA LEU A 89 15.96 -9.33 13.88
C LEU A 89 14.58 -8.74 14.20
N MET A 90 14.34 -7.52 13.76
CA MET A 90 13.06 -6.82 13.86
C MET A 90 12.45 -6.62 12.47
N GLY A 91 11.12 -6.46 12.43
CA GLY A 91 10.36 -6.20 11.21
C GLY A 91 9.94 -7.47 10.48
N ASP A 92 8.81 -7.37 9.77
CA ASP A 92 8.26 -8.44 8.94
C ASP A 92 8.35 -8.09 7.44
N PRO A 93 8.52 -9.07 6.54
CA PRO A 93 8.34 -8.83 5.12
C PRO A 93 6.88 -8.47 4.81
N ILE A 94 6.68 -7.57 3.85
CA ILE A 94 5.35 -7.24 3.35
C ILE A 94 4.99 -8.27 2.30
N VAL A 95 3.90 -9.00 2.50
CA VAL A 95 3.38 -9.97 1.53
C VAL A 95 2.10 -9.44 0.93
N ILE A 96 2.02 -9.45 -0.39
CA ILE A 96 0.86 -9.04 -1.17
C ILE A 96 0.43 -10.24 -1.99
N ASP A 97 -0.79 -10.70 -1.77
CA ASP A 97 -1.40 -11.75 -2.57
C ASP A 97 -1.76 -11.19 -3.95
N MET A 98 -1.35 -11.89 -5.00
CA MET A 98 -1.51 -11.47 -6.36
C MET A 98 -2.34 -12.48 -7.15
N ASP A 99 -3.38 -11.96 -7.78
CA ASP A 99 -4.04 -12.60 -8.91
C ASP A 99 -3.73 -11.77 -10.16
N TRP A 100 -2.74 -12.23 -10.94
CA TRP A 100 -2.26 -11.48 -12.09
C TRP A 100 -3.26 -11.55 -13.23
N THR A 101 -3.73 -10.39 -13.66
CA THR A 101 -4.57 -10.25 -14.86
C THR A 101 -3.78 -10.41 -16.18
N MET A 102 -2.45 -10.52 -16.10
CA MET A 102 -1.54 -10.57 -17.25
C MET A 102 -0.76 -11.88 -17.30
N SER A 103 -0.62 -12.46 -18.50
CA SER A 103 0.04 -13.76 -18.71
C SER A 103 1.58 -13.71 -18.73
N ASN A 104 2.18 -12.53 -18.96
CA ASN A 104 3.63 -12.39 -19.05
C ASN A 104 4.20 -11.61 -17.85
N LEU A 105 4.51 -12.34 -16.77
CA LEU A 105 5.07 -11.77 -15.55
C LEU A 105 6.42 -11.08 -15.77
N GLU A 106 7.28 -11.62 -16.63
CA GLU A 106 8.60 -11.02 -16.94
C GLU A 106 8.46 -9.61 -17.50
N HIS A 107 7.52 -9.42 -18.43
CA HIS A 107 7.25 -8.11 -19.00
C HIS A 107 6.76 -7.13 -17.94
N VAL A 108 5.84 -7.57 -17.07
CA VAL A 108 5.30 -6.74 -15.98
C VAL A 108 6.39 -6.32 -15.00
N VAL A 109 7.21 -7.29 -14.56
CA VAL A 109 8.34 -7.06 -13.67
C VAL A 109 9.34 -6.09 -14.31
N GLY A 110 9.68 -6.29 -15.60
CA GLY A 110 10.55 -5.36 -16.34
C GLY A 110 9.99 -3.94 -16.41
N ARG A 111 8.68 -3.77 -16.55
CA ARG A 111 8.01 -2.46 -16.50
C ARG A 111 8.02 -1.85 -15.10
N MET A 112 7.79 -2.65 -14.06
CA MET A 112 7.79 -2.19 -12.65
C MET A 112 9.12 -1.54 -12.25
N PHE A 113 10.25 -2.10 -12.69
CA PHE A 113 11.59 -1.64 -12.30
C PHE A 113 12.30 -0.79 -13.37
N SER A 114 11.53 -0.25 -14.33
CA SER A 114 12.04 0.52 -15.49
C SER A 114 12.41 1.98 -15.21
N ALA A 115 12.38 2.44 -13.96
CA ALA A 115 12.52 3.85 -13.56
C ALA A 115 11.41 4.80 -14.09
N THR A 116 10.39 4.29 -14.78
CA THR A 116 9.30 5.09 -15.36
C THR A 116 8.02 5.02 -14.52
N GLU A 117 7.04 5.86 -14.85
CA GLU A 117 5.69 5.76 -14.30
C GLU A 117 5.06 4.38 -14.57
N PRO A 118 4.25 3.87 -13.63
CA PRO A 118 3.75 4.53 -12.42
C PRO A 118 4.61 4.31 -11.16
N PHE A 119 5.54 3.35 -11.19
CA PHE A 119 6.23 2.89 -9.98
C PHE A 119 7.45 3.73 -9.65
N ARG A 120 8.16 4.26 -10.67
CA ARG A 120 9.42 5.01 -10.51
C ARG A 120 10.44 4.26 -9.64
N LEU A 121 10.44 2.94 -9.73
CA LEU A 121 11.43 2.05 -9.13
C LEU A 121 12.47 1.74 -10.19
N TRP A 122 13.74 1.87 -9.86
CA TRP A 122 14.83 1.41 -10.72
C TRP A 122 15.48 0.17 -10.15
N GLY A 123 15.60 -0.88 -10.94
CA GLY A 123 16.31 -2.10 -10.56
C GLY A 123 16.49 -3.01 -11.76
N VAL A 124 17.33 -4.03 -11.60
CA VAL A 124 17.53 -5.08 -12.61
C VAL A 124 16.90 -6.36 -12.06
N PRO A 125 15.72 -6.77 -12.55
CA PRO A 125 15.09 -8.00 -12.08
C PRO A 125 15.84 -9.22 -12.61
N GLU A 126 16.18 -10.13 -11.70
CA GLU A 126 16.82 -11.39 -11.99
C GLU A 126 15.78 -12.51 -11.90
N ARG A 127 15.72 -13.38 -12.92
CA ARG A 127 14.89 -14.58 -12.86
C ARG A 127 15.61 -15.63 -12.02
N ILE A 128 15.00 -16.03 -10.91
CA ILE A 128 15.55 -17.04 -10.00
C ILE A 128 15.20 -18.44 -10.50
N ALA A 129 13.91 -18.69 -10.76
CA ALA A 129 13.41 -19.94 -11.32
C ALA A 129 12.00 -19.75 -11.90
N GLY A 130 11.68 -20.35 -13.05
CA GLY A 130 10.31 -20.29 -13.61
C GLY A 130 9.75 -18.85 -13.66
N ASN A 131 8.57 -18.65 -13.05
CA ASN A 131 7.92 -17.35 -12.86
C ASN A 131 8.24 -16.70 -11.49
N HIS A 132 9.47 -16.83 -11.01
CA HIS A 132 9.97 -16.16 -9.81
C HIS A 132 11.11 -15.21 -10.19
N PHE A 133 10.90 -13.93 -9.87
CA PHE A 133 11.84 -12.85 -10.10
C PHE A 133 12.23 -12.19 -8.78
N ARG A 134 13.49 -11.77 -8.68
CA ARG A 134 13.99 -10.96 -7.58
C ARG A 134 14.54 -9.65 -8.12
N ALA A 135 14.20 -8.53 -7.49
CA ALA A 135 14.75 -7.23 -7.85
C ALA A 135 15.22 -6.50 -6.60
N ARG A 136 16.49 -6.07 -6.60
CA ARG A 136 16.94 -5.01 -5.69
C ARG A 136 16.69 -3.69 -6.39
N ALA A 137 15.80 -2.88 -5.82
CA ALA A 137 15.32 -1.67 -6.45
C ALA A 137 15.59 -0.44 -5.60
N VAL A 138 15.70 0.70 -6.27
CA VAL A 138 15.79 2.04 -5.68
C VAL A 138 14.51 2.79 -5.99
N ASP A 139 13.83 3.33 -4.98
CA ASP A 139 12.76 4.29 -5.21
C ASP A 139 13.34 5.65 -5.58
N LEU A 140 13.08 6.10 -6.79
CA LEU A 140 13.61 7.36 -7.31
C LEU A 140 12.99 8.60 -6.65
N HIS A 141 11.96 8.47 -5.84
CA HIS A 141 11.38 9.58 -5.10
C HIS A 141 12.18 9.92 -3.83
N VAL A 142 12.70 8.92 -3.14
CA VAL A 142 13.38 9.07 -1.84
C VAL A 142 14.84 8.59 -1.84
N GLY A 143 15.26 7.84 -2.87
CA GLY A 143 16.61 7.28 -3.00
C GLY A 143 16.86 6.03 -2.15
N SER A 144 15.82 5.45 -1.54
CA SER A 144 15.94 4.29 -0.66
C SER A 144 15.88 2.96 -1.42
N THR A 145 16.55 1.94 -0.88
CA THR A 145 16.63 0.61 -1.48
C THR A 145 15.63 -0.37 -0.86
N LEU A 146 14.97 -1.18 -1.69
CA LEU A 146 14.10 -2.27 -1.28
C LEU A 146 14.43 -3.53 -2.07
N THR A 147 14.10 -4.69 -1.52
CA THR A 147 14.16 -5.96 -2.26
C THR A 147 12.75 -6.47 -2.50
N PHE A 148 12.50 -6.91 -3.72
CA PHE A 148 11.26 -7.50 -4.15
C PHE A 148 11.50 -8.95 -4.57
N ASP A 149 10.64 -9.85 -4.12
CA ASP A 149 10.48 -11.21 -4.63
C ASP A 149 9.08 -11.34 -5.22
N ILE A 150 8.99 -11.63 -6.52
CA ILE A 150 7.74 -11.59 -7.29
C ILE A 150 7.51 -12.95 -7.91
N THR A 151 6.32 -13.50 -7.66
CA THR A 151 5.86 -14.79 -8.20
C THR A 151 4.51 -14.62 -8.90
N ASP A 152 4.00 -15.71 -9.47
CA ASP A 152 2.64 -15.79 -10.01
C ASP A 152 1.53 -15.68 -8.95
N LYS A 153 1.87 -15.68 -7.65
CA LYS A 153 0.90 -15.65 -6.56
C LYS A 153 1.13 -14.56 -5.52
N HIS A 154 2.36 -14.07 -5.40
CA HIS A 154 2.71 -13.12 -4.35
C HIS A 154 3.78 -12.13 -4.81
N ILE A 155 3.71 -10.92 -4.26
CA ILE A 155 4.83 -9.99 -4.18
C ILE A 155 5.26 -9.92 -2.72
N VAL A 156 6.52 -10.19 -2.45
CA VAL A 156 7.14 -10.03 -1.13
C VAL A 156 8.11 -8.86 -1.20
N ILE A 157 7.95 -7.90 -0.29
CA ILE A 157 8.77 -6.69 -0.22
C ILE A 157 9.52 -6.67 1.10
N GLN A 158 10.83 -6.50 1.02
CA GLN A 158 11.70 -6.30 2.16
C GLN A 158 12.06 -4.81 2.23
N LEU A 159 11.46 -4.15 3.21
CA LEU A 159 11.73 -2.76 3.53
C LEU A 159 12.91 -2.70 4.50
N ARG A 160 13.97 -1.95 4.18
CA ARG A 160 15.08 -1.75 5.13
C ARG A 160 14.73 -0.63 6.10
N ALA A 161 15.14 -0.76 7.37
CA ALA A 161 15.14 0.34 8.33
C ALA A 161 15.71 1.63 7.74
N GLY A 162 15.01 2.75 7.99
CA GLY A 162 15.33 4.06 7.40
C GLY A 162 14.77 4.29 5.98
N THR A 163 14.07 3.33 5.39
CA THR A 163 13.31 3.55 4.14
C THR A 163 11.95 4.15 4.45
N CYS A 164 11.52 5.15 3.68
CA CYS A 164 10.21 5.76 3.86
C CYS A 164 9.08 4.80 3.45
N GLY A 165 8.12 4.55 4.35
CA GLY A 165 6.96 3.68 4.11
C GLY A 165 6.04 4.21 3.00
N ASN A 166 6.17 5.49 2.66
CA ASN A 166 5.51 6.11 1.52
C ASN A 166 5.81 5.39 0.19
N THR A 167 7.01 4.80 0.05
CA THR A 167 7.36 3.99 -1.11
C THR A 167 6.40 2.82 -1.28
N ILE A 168 6.04 2.15 -0.19
CA ILE A 168 5.09 1.04 -0.21
C ILE A 168 3.70 1.54 -0.57
N VAL A 169 3.21 2.62 0.06
CA VAL A 169 1.87 3.17 -0.25
C VAL A 169 1.75 3.56 -1.72
N ARG A 170 2.78 4.21 -2.30
CA ARG A 170 2.83 4.54 -3.73
C ARG A 170 2.85 3.30 -4.61
N PHE A 171 3.64 2.29 -4.24
CA PHE A 171 3.71 1.02 -4.97
C PHE A 171 2.34 0.32 -5.01
N LEU A 172 1.66 0.26 -3.86
CA LEU A 172 0.31 -0.30 -3.74
C LEU A 172 -0.71 0.48 -4.58
N GLY A 173 -0.68 1.81 -4.54
CA GLY A 173 -1.53 2.64 -5.39
C GLY A 173 -1.30 2.39 -6.88
N GLY A 174 -0.03 2.21 -7.29
CA GLY A 174 0.32 1.83 -8.65
C GLY A 174 -0.21 0.45 -9.05
N LEU A 175 -0.12 -0.54 -8.16
CA LEU A 175 -0.68 -1.88 -8.36
C LEU A 175 -2.21 -1.84 -8.51
N HIS A 176 -2.91 -1.18 -7.58
CA HIS A 176 -4.37 -1.04 -7.60
C HIS A 176 -4.85 -0.34 -8.87
N TYR A 177 -4.17 0.72 -9.27
CA TYR A 177 -4.63 1.53 -10.39
C TYR A 177 -4.32 0.91 -11.76
N HIS A 178 -3.17 0.23 -11.90
CA HIS A 178 -2.65 -0.23 -13.20
C HIS A 178 -2.62 -1.75 -13.42
N VAL A 179 -2.70 -2.56 -12.36
CA VAL A 179 -2.52 -4.02 -12.45
C VAL A 179 -3.81 -4.76 -12.09
N ASN A 180 -4.27 -4.61 -10.85
CA ASN A 180 -5.49 -5.25 -10.37
C ASN A 180 -6.06 -4.44 -9.17
N SER A 181 -7.31 -4.00 -9.28
CA SER A 181 -8.00 -3.20 -8.25
C SER A 181 -8.28 -3.97 -6.96
N ASP A 182 -8.32 -5.30 -7.05
CA ASP A 182 -8.77 -6.20 -5.98
C ASP A 182 -7.60 -6.81 -5.20
N VAL A 183 -6.37 -6.30 -5.42
CA VAL A 183 -5.20 -6.72 -4.65
C VAL A 183 -5.46 -6.47 -3.17
N GLY A 184 -5.68 -7.57 -2.45
CA GLY A 184 -5.92 -7.60 -1.02
C GLY A 184 -4.62 -7.34 -0.27
N ILE A 185 -4.68 -6.48 0.73
CA ILE A 185 -3.51 -6.13 1.52
C ILE A 185 -3.93 -6.09 2.99
N ASP A 186 -3.43 -7.04 3.77
CA ASP A 186 -3.66 -7.07 5.23
C ASP A 186 -2.95 -5.92 5.96
N LEU A 187 -2.20 -5.08 5.23
CA LEU A 187 -1.65 -3.80 5.72
C LEU A 187 -2.73 -2.75 6.02
N LEU A 188 -3.87 -2.82 5.32
CA LEU A 188 -4.90 -1.77 5.30
C LEU A 188 -6.15 -2.13 6.10
N THR A 189 -6.20 -3.32 6.71
CA THR A 189 -7.30 -3.73 7.60
C THR A 189 -7.28 -2.82 8.84
N TRP A 190 -8.18 -1.84 8.83
CA TRP A 190 -8.49 -0.98 9.97
C TRP A 190 -9.49 -1.70 10.87
N ASN A 191 -9.01 -2.28 11.97
CA ASN A 191 -9.89 -2.61 13.08
C ASN A 191 -10.18 -1.32 13.84
N HIS A 192 -11.45 -0.92 13.91
CA HIS A 192 -11.89 0.31 14.58
C HIS A 192 -11.72 0.27 16.10
N ASP A 193 -11.38 -0.90 16.66
CA ASP A 193 -11.09 -1.09 18.07
C ASP A 193 -9.58 -1.22 18.26
N GLY A 194 -9.04 -0.40 19.17
CA GLY A 194 -7.61 -0.37 19.46
C GLY A 194 -7.06 -1.76 19.74
N ASP A 195 -5.92 -2.07 19.13
CA ASP A 195 -5.17 -3.29 19.40
C ASP A 195 -3.67 -2.96 19.35
N PRO A 196 -2.83 -3.65 20.15
CA PRO A 196 -2.58 -5.05 19.81
C PRO A 196 -2.61 -5.97 21.05
N PRO A 197 -2.76 -7.30 20.87
CA PRO A 197 -1.65 -8.06 20.30
C PRO A 197 -2.08 -9.01 19.17
N GLY A 198 -1.39 -8.84 18.04
CA GLY A 198 -0.93 -9.98 17.27
C GLY A 198 0.00 -10.83 18.15
N SER A 199 -0.56 -11.80 18.85
CA SER A 199 0.18 -12.99 19.27
C SER A 199 -0.40 -14.17 18.52
N ALA A 200 0.09 -14.42 17.31
CA ALA A 200 0.07 -15.76 16.77
C ALA A 200 0.78 -16.66 17.80
N GLN A 201 -0.02 -17.49 18.45
CA GLN A 201 0.37 -18.43 19.48
C GLN A 201 1.52 -19.29 18.97
N ARG A 202 2.76 -18.97 19.39
CA ARG A 202 3.92 -19.85 19.16
C ARG A 202 3.62 -21.18 19.84
N ARG A 203 3.35 -22.21 19.04
CA ARG A 203 3.38 -23.59 19.55
C ARG A 203 4.80 -23.88 20.02
N PRO A 204 5.00 -24.44 21.22
CA PRO A 204 6.34 -24.83 21.65
C PRO A 204 6.87 -25.94 20.73
N CYS A 205 8.10 -25.77 20.26
CA CYS A 205 8.89 -26.85 19.68
C CYS A 205 8.95 -27.99 20.70
N ALA A 206 8.35 -29.13 20.36
CA ALA A 206 8.66 -30.37 21.03
C ALA A 206 10.10 -30.74 20.67
N ALA A 207 10.93 -30.89 21.70
CA ALA A 207 12.29 -31.38 21.60
C ALA A 207 12.28 -32.83 21.05
N LEU A 208 13.16 -33.08 20.09
CA LEU A 208 13.73 -34.39 19.78
C LEU A 208 15.25 -34.22 19.79
#